data_AF-A0A7H8LS82-F1
#
_entry.id   AF-A0A7H8LS82-F1
#
_cell.length_a   1.000
_cell.length_b   1.000
_cell.length_c   1.000
_cell.angle_alpha   90.00
_cell.angle_beta   90.00
_cell.angle_gamma   90.00
#
_symmetry.space_group_name_H-M   'P 1'
#
loop_
_entity.id
_entity.type
_entity.pdbx_description
1 polymer ?
#
loop_
_entity_poly.entity_id
_entity_poly.type
_entity_poly.pdbx_seq_one_letter_code
_entity_poly.pdbx_strand_id
1 'polypeptide(L)'
;MKALDVEKLPFHDLRHTGNQLAADIGVSTKNLMARMAHDNERAALRYQHRSAKSDRIIADGLDALVRGEHDQDDEDDGRATGTLVPVA
;
A
#
# COMPACT_ATOMS: atom_id res chain seq x y z
N MET A 1 -41.48 -4.21 2.97
CA MET A 1 -40.02 -3.99 2.75
C MET A 1 -39.46 -5.25 2.13
N LYS A 2 -38.98 -5.17 0.88
CA LYS A 2 -38.44 -6.31 0.14
C LYS A 2 -37.05 -6.58 0.71
N ALA A 3 -36.93 -7.53 1.63
CA ALA A 3 -35.62 -8.07 2.01
C ALA A 3 -35.00 -8.59 0.71
N LEU A 4 -33.79 -8.14 0.40
CA LEU A 4 -33.07 -8.59 -0.78
C LEU A 4 -33.11 -10.11 -0.80
N ASP A 5 -33.64 -10.67 -1.89
CA ASP A 5 -33.81 -12.09 -2.16
C ASP A 5 -32.44 -12.75 -2.42
N VAL A 6 -31.50 -12.55 -1.49
CA VAL A 6 -30.18 -13.15 -1.52
C VAL A 6 -30.29 -14.39 -0.67
N GLU A 7 -30.71 -15.46 -1.34
CA GLU A 7 -30.81 -16.82 -0.85
C GLU A 7 -29.45 -17.23 -0.27
N LYS A 8 -29.27 -17.00 1.05
CA LYS A 8 -28.04 -17.20 1.82
C LYS A 8 -26.86 -16.33 1.34
N LEU A 9 -26.65 -15.18 1.97
CA LEU A 9 -25.28 -14.72 2.26
C LEU A 9 -24.86 -15.40 3.58
N PRO A 10 -24.29 -16.62 3.56
CA PRO A 10 -23.76 -17.21 4.79
C PRO A 10 -22.70 -16.26 5.37
N PHE A 11 -22.52 -16.26 6.70
CA PHE A 11 -21.48 -15.48 7.41
C PHE A 11 -20.08 -15.56 6.75
N HIS A 12 -19.84 -16.64 6.00
CA HIS A 12 -18.67 -16.84 5.15
C HIS A 12 -18.44 -15.73 4.12
N ASP A 13 -19.48 -15.25 3.43
CA ASP A 13 -19.34 -14.23 2.39
C ASP A 13 -19.03 -12.86 3.00
N LEU A 14 -19.67 -12.55 4.13
CA LEU A 14 -19.35 -11.35 4.91
C LEU A 14 -17.90 -11.39 5.42
N ARG A 15 -17.44 -12.58 5.87
CA ARG A 15 -16.04 -12.81 6.26
C ARG A 15 -15.09 -12.63 5.07
N HIS A 16 -15.46 -13.10 3.88
CA HIS A 16 -14.69 -12.86 2.65
C HIS A 16 -14.57 -11.36 2.33
N THR A 17 -15.69 -10.63 2.35
CA THR A 17 -15.69 -9.18 2.11
C THR A 17 -14.83 -8.43 3.13
N GLY A 18 -14.92 -8.81 4.41
CA GLY A 18 -14.10 -8.20 5.48
C GLY A 18 -12.59 -8.44 5.32
N ASN A 19 -12.19 -9.58 4.75
CA ASN A 19 -10.79 -9.88 4.44
C ASN A 19 -10.31 -9.17 3.18
N GLN A 20 -11.15 -9.04 2.16
CA GLN A 20 -10.84 -8.26 0.96
C GLN A 20 -10.60 -6.79 1.31
N LEU A 21 -11.49 -6.19 2.12
CA LEU A 21 -11.34 -4.80 2.56
C LEU A 21 -10.06 -4.60 3.38
N ALA A 22 -9.69 -5.55 4.23
CA ALA A 22 -8.45 -5.51 4.99
C ALA A 22 -7.20 -5.55 4.09
N ALA A 23 -7.22 -6.39 3.05
CA ALA A 23 -6.14 -6.43 2.07
C ALA A 23 -6.05 -5.11 1.27
N ASP A 24 -7.19 -4.54 0.88
CA ASP A 24 -7.26 -3.29 0.11
C ASP A 24 -6.72 -2.06 0.87
N ILE A 25 -6.74 -2.09 2.21
CA ILE A 25 -6.13 -1.04 3.06
C ILE A 25 -4.66 -1.33 3.40
N GLY A 26 -4.05 -2.38 2.81
CA GLY A 26 -2.63 -2.69 2.94
C GLY A 26 -2.26 -3.49 4.19
N VAL A 27 -3.21 -4.21 4.82
CA VAL A 27 -2.89 -5.11 5.93
C VAL A 27 -1.92 -6.19 5.46
N SER A 28 -0.82 -6.40 6.19
CA SER A 28 0.17 -7.44 5.86
C SER A 28 -0.44 -8.84 5.84
N THR A 29 0.13 -9.75 5.06
CA THR A 29 -0.32 -11.16 5.00
C THR A 29 -0.39 -11.81 6.38
N LYS A 30 0.59 -11.53 7.26
CA LYS A 30 0.61 -12.04 8.64
C LYS A 30 -0.58 -11.56 9.47
N ASN A 31 -0.94 -10.28 9.35
CA ASN A 31 -2.10 -9.72 10.04
C ASN A 31 -3.42 -10.22 9.44
N LEU A 32 -3.46 -10.46 8.12
CA LEU A 32 -4.61 -11.06 7.46
C LEU A 32 -4.81 -12.51 7.95
N MET A 33 -3.74 -13.30 8.06
CA MET A 33 -3.77 -14.67 8.62
C MET A 33 -4.29 -14.69 10.06
N ALA A 34 -3.86 -13.75 10.90
CA ALA A 34 -4.37 -13.63 12.27
C ALA A 34 -5.88 -13.37 12.30
N ARG A 35 -6.40 -12.54 11.38
CA ARG A 35 -7.85 -12.26 11.24
C ARG A 35 -8.62 -13.46 10.70
N MET A 36 -7.97 -14.32 9.93
CA MET A 36 -8.59 -15.50 9.34
C MET A 36 -8.58 -16.75 10.24
N ALA A 37 -7.97 -16.70 11.43
CA ALA A 37 -7.99 -17.79 12.42
C ALA A 37 -7.67 -19.19 11.83
N HIS A 38 -6.39 -19.42 11.52
CA HIS A 38 -5.83 -20.68 10.98
C HIS A 38 -6.12 -21.02 9.51
N ASP A 39 -6.78 -20.15 8.73
CA ASP A 39 -6.74 -20.32 7.27
C ASP A 39 -5.29 -20.23 6.78
N ASN A 40 -4.91 -21.20 5.94
CA ASN A 40 -3.54 -21.36 5.45
C ASN A 40 -3.01 -20.12 4.70
N GLU A 41 -1.69 -20.01 4.60
CA GLU A 41 -0.97 -18.95 3.89
C GLU A 41 -1.48 -18.75 2.46
N ARG A 42 -1.80 -19.86 1.78
CA ARG A 42 -2.32 -19.84 0.40
C ARG A 42 -3.68 -19.15 0.29
N ALA A 43 -4.52 -19.22 1.33
CA ALA A 43 -5.78 -18.49 1.38
C ALA A 43 -5.55 -16.99 1.58
N ALA A 44 -4.59 -16.59 2.41
CA ALA A 44 -4.24 -15.19 2.64
C ALA A 44 -3.75 -14.50 1.36
N LEU A 45 -2.89 -15.20 0.60
CA LEU A 45 -2.33 -14.69 -0.65
C LEU A 45 -3.39 -14.42 -1.72
N ARG A 46 -4.53 -15.13 -1.70
CA ARG A 46 -5.62 -14.88 -2.65
C ARG A 46 -6.22 -13.48 -2.52
N TYR A 47 -6.25 -12.91 -1.32
CA TYR A 47 -6.75 -11.55 -1.11
C TYR A 47 -5.70 -10.47 -1.38
N GLN A 48 -4.42 -10.84 -1.42
CA GLN A 48 -3.30 -9.94 -1.69
C GLN A 48 -3.03 -9.78 -3.20
N HIS A 49 -3.92 -10.26 -4.07
CA HIS A 49 -3.78 -10.03 -5.51
C HIS A 49 -3.73 -8.53 -5.81
N ARG A 50 -2.78 -8.10 -6.67
CA ARG A 50 -2.61 -6.69 -7.05
C ARG A 50 -3.96 -6.07 -7.42
N SER A 51 -4.36 -5.05 -6.67
CA SER A 51 -5.47 -4.19 -7.04
C SER A 51 -4.93 -2.94 -7.73
N ALA A 52 -5.64 -2.45 -8.75
CA ALA A 52 -5.28 -1.21 -9.44
C ALA A 52 -5.16 -0.02 -8.47
N LYS A 53 -5.87 -0.07 -7.33
CA LYS A 53 -5.77 0.91 -6.25
C LYS A 53 -4.44 0.84 -5.52
N SER A 54 -3.96 -0.37 -5.18
CA SER A 54 -2.65 -0.56 -4.55
C SER A 54 -1.52 -0.10 -5.47
N ASP A 55 -1.60 -0.46 -6.75
CA ASP A 55 -0.63 -0.02 -7.77
C ASP A 55 -0.60 1.51 -7.89
N ARG A 56 -1.76 2.17 -7.82
CA ARG A 56 -1.86 3.64 -7.83
C ARG A 56 -1.22 4.27 -6.59
N ILE A 57 -1.49 3.74 -5.40
CA ILE A 57 -0.90 4.24 -4.15
C ILE A 57 0.63 4.10 -4.17
N ILE A 58 1.13 2.96 -4.67
CA ILE A 58 2.57 2.74 -4.83
C ILE A 58 3.17 3.74 -5.82
N ALA A 59 2.53 3.94 -6.98
CA ALA A 59 2.99 4.89 -7.99
C ALA A 59 3.00 6.34 -7.46
N ASP A 60 1.94 6.77 -6.77
CA ASP A 60 1.85 8.11 -6.18
C ASP A 60 2.91 8.30 -5.08
N GLY A 61 3.19 7.26 -4.27
CA GLY A 61 4.25 7.29 -3.27
C GLY A 61 5.65 7.36 -3.88
N LEU A 62 5.91 6.64 -4.97
CA LEU A 62 7.16 6.72 -5.72
C LEU A 62 7.34 8.09 -6.39
N ASP A 63 6.29 8.65 -7.00
CA ASP A 63 6.30 9.98 -7.60
C ASP A 63 6.63 11.07 -6.56
N ALA A 64 6.07 10.96 -5.34
CA ALA A 64 6.39 11.87 -4.25
C ALA A 64 7.86 11.77 -3.79
N LEU A 65 8.40 10.55 -3.68
CA LEU A 65 9.81 10.34 -3.31
C LEU A 65 10.76 10.91 -4.37
N VAL A 66 10.48 10.69 -5.65
CA VAL A 66 11.30 11.21 -6.76
C VAL A 66 11.30 12.73 -6.79
N ARG A 67 10.13 13.37 -6.63
CA ARG A 67 10.05 14.84 -6.56
C ARG A 67 10.80 15.41 -5.36
N GLY A 68 10.69 14.76 -4.20
CA GLY A 68 11.40 15.19 -3.00
C GLY A 68 12.92 15.10 -3.12
N GLU A 69 13.46 14.19 -3.93
CA GLU A 69 14.90 14.11 -4.21
C GLU A 69 15.35 15.21 -5.19
N HIS A 70 14.57 15.45 -6.26
CA HIS A 70 14.88 16.50 -7.22
C HIS A 70 14.88 17.91 -6.59
N ASP A 71 13.94 18.21 -5.70
CA ASP A 71 13.91 19.49 -4.98
C ASP A 71 15.14 19.67 -4.06
N GLN A 72 15.75 18.57 -3.56
CA GLN A 72 16.97 18.63 -2.74
C GLN A 72 18.23 18.86 -3.61
N ASP A 73 18.28 18.27 -4.80
CA ASP A 73 19.37 18.48 -5.75
C ASP A 73 19.41 19.93 -6.27
N ASP A 74 18.24 20.56 -6.49
CA ASP A 74 18.09 21.96 -6.91
C ASP A 74 18.34 22.99 -5.77
N GLU A 75 18.46 22.56 -4.50
CA GLU A 75 18.86 23.42 -3.38
C GLU A 75 20.37 23.37 -3.09
N ASP A 76 21.04 22.26 -3.41
CA ASP A 76 22.50 22.08 -3.20
C ASP A 76 23.34 22.80 -4.27
N ASP A 77 22.80 23.00 -5.49
CA ASP A 77 23.46 23.76 -6.56
C ASP A 77 23.44 25.30 -6.33
N GLY A 78 22.54 25.79 -5.47
CA GLY A 78 22.45 27.17 -5.02
C GLY A 78 23.49 27.57 -3.97
N ARG A 79 24.20 26.61 -3.36
CA ARG A 79 25.30 26.86 -2.42
C ARG A 79 26.67 26.71 -3.08
N ALA A 80 26.91 27.51 -4.11
CA ALA A 80 28.27 27.79 -4.59
C ALA A 80 29.08 28.58 -3.54
N THR A 81 29.45 27.95 -2.42
CA THR A 81 30.52 28.46 -1.54
C THR A 81 31.86 27.95 -2.06
N GLY A 82 32.31 28.58 -3.14
CA GLY A 82 33.69 28.48 -3.61
C GLY A 82 34.62 29.05 -2.55
N THR A 83 35.15 28.17 -1.69
CA THR A 83 36.26 28.52 -0.81
C THR A 83 37.53 28.05 -1.50
N LEU A 84 38.07 28.90 -2.38
CA LEU A 84 39.40 28.69 -2.96
C LEU A 84 40.43 28.87 -1.83
N VAL A 85 40.98 27.75 -1.37
CA VAL A 85 42.10 27.74 -0.44
C VAL A 85 43.36 28.14 -1.20
N PRO A 86 44.06 29.23 -0.82
CA PRO A 86 45.33 29.56 -1.44
C PRO A 86 46.38 28.56 -0.96
N VAL A 87 47.10 27.96 -1.90
CA VAL A 87 48.33 27.21 -1.62
C VAL A 87 49.48 28.22 -1.59
N ALA A 88 50.21 28.23 -0.47
CA ALA A 88 51.43 29.01 -0.25
C ALA A 88 52.67 28.22 -0.66
#